data_AF-A0AAU4QV15-F1
#
_entry.id   AF-A0AAU4QV15-F1
#
_cell.length_a   1.000
_cell.length_b   1.000
_cell.length_c   1.000
_cell.angle_alpha   90.00
_cell.angle_beta   90.00
_cell.angle_gamma   90.00
#
_symmetry.space_group_name_H-M   'P 1'
#
loop_
_entity.id
_entity.type
_entity.pdbx_description
1 polymer ?
#
loop_
_entity_poly.entity_id
_entity_poly.type
_entity_poly.pdbx_seq_one_letter_code
_entity_poly.pdbx_strand_id
1 'polypeptide(L)'
;MRSTEEVVLSLREALRGVGVVLPSLSVDPVTGAGDEPFALVQLGRCNVRTAERLAAVLRGEPVEPAPTKEELLARVRQVNREGRLPR
;
A
#
# COMPACT_ATOMS: atom_id res chain seq x y z
N MET A 1 13.62 20.17 10.80
CA MET A 1 12.67 19.59 9.80
C MET A 1 13.02 18.12 9.64
N ARG A 2 12.03 17.25 9.45
CA ARG A 2 12.27 15.83 9.15
C ARG A 2 12.88 15.69 7.76
N SER A 3 13.72 14.69 7.53
CA SER A 3 14.21 14.35 6.19
C SER A 3 13.07 13.81 5.31
N THR A 4 13.25 13.85 4.00
CA THR A 4 12.29 13.29 3.05
C THR A 4 12.04 11.80 3.32
N GLU A 5 13.09 11.03 3.62
CA GLU A 5 13.02 9.61 3.95
C GLU A 5 12.20 9.36 5.23
N GLU A 6 12.40 10.18 6.26
CA GLU A 6 11.62 10.10 7.50
C GLU A 6 10.13 10.36 7.24
N VAL A 7 9.81 11.30 6.37
CA VAL A 7 8.43 11.60 5.96
C VAL A 7 7.82 10.41 5.19
N VAL A 8 8.55 9.83 4.25
CA VAL A 8 8.09 8.66 3.48
C VAL A 8 7.89 7.44 4.38
N LEU A 9 8.80 7.21 5.33
CA LEU A 9 8.65 6.13 6.31
C LEU A 9 7.43 6.35 7.20
N SER A 10 7.24 7.57 7.70
CA SER A 10 6.07 7.94 8.50
C SER A 10 4.76 7.72 7.73
N LEU A 11 4.72 8.09 6.45
CA LEU A 11 3.56 7.83 5.58
C LEU A 11 3.33 6.32 5.37
N ARG A 12 4.41 5.55 5.18
CA ARG A 12 4.33 4.08 5.03
C ARG A 12 3.70 3.43 6.25
N GLU A 13 4.13 3.80 7.46
CA GLU A 13 3.59 3.25 8.70
C GLU A 13 2.14 3.70 8.93
N ALA A 14 1.81 4.97 8.64
CA ALA A 14 0.43 5.46 8.72
C ALA A 14 -0.51 4.68 7.79
N LEU A 15 -0.11 4.45 6.54
CA LEU A 15 -0.89 3.66 5.58
C LEU A 15 -1.04 2.20 6.03
N ARG A 16 0.02 1.59 6.58
CA ARG A 16 -0.07 0.24 7.15
C ARG A 16 -1.06 0.17 8.32
N GLY A 17 -1.08 1.19 9.18
CA GLY A 17 -2.01 1.28 10.31
C GLY A 17 -3.48 1.25 9.90
N VAL A 18 -3.80 1.72 8.68
CA VAL A 18 -5.15 1.70 8.09
C VAL A 18 -5.37 0.56 7.09
N GLY A 19 -4.45 -0.41 7.04
CA GLY A 19 -4.54 -1.59 6.18
C GLY A 19 -4.27 -1.34 4.69
N VAL A 20 -3.60 -0.23 4.34
CA VAL A 20 -3.16 0.08 2.97
C VAL A 20 -1.67 -0.16 2.84
N VAL A 21 -1.26 -0.96 1.85
CA VAL A 21 0.15 -1.21 1.55
C VAL A 21 0.45 -0.73 0.14
N LEU A 22 1.41 0.21 0.03
CA LEU A 22 1.99 0.67 -1.23
C LEU A 22 3.47 0.25 -1.24
N PRO A 23 3.82 -0.93 -1.83
CA PRO A 23 5.20 -1.43 -1.82
C PRO A 23 6.16 -0.46 -2.49
N SER A 24 5.72 0.15 -3.59
CA SER A 24 6.48 1.12 -4.38
C SER A 24 6.48 2.54 -3.83
N LEU A 25 5.96 2.79 -2.61
CA LEU A 25 6.02 4.11 -2.00
C LEU A 25 7.48 4.52 -1.75
N SER A 26 7.94 5.58 -2.40
CA SER A 26 9.32 6.05 -2.28
C SER A 26 9.42 7.56 -2.50
N VAL A 27 10.59 8.13 -2.22
CA VAL A 27 10.96 9.43 -2.78
C VAL A 27 11.01 9.30 -4.31
N ASP A 28 10.55 10.32 -5.01
CA ASP A 28 10.74 10.42 -6.45
C ASP A 28 12.23 10.57 -6.77
N PRO A 29 12.83 9.68 -7.57
CA PRO A 29 14.26 9.69 -7.79
C PRO A 29 14.75 10.92 -8.55
N VAL A 30 13.90 11.57 -9.37
CA VAL A 30 14.29 12.75 -10.15
C VAL A 30 14.41 13.96 -9.24
N THR A 31 13.36 14.25 -8.47
CA THR A 31 13.35 15.40 -7.56
C THR A 31 14.15 15.15 -6.29
N GLY A 32 14.35 13.90 -5.86
CA GLY A 32 15.18 13.55 -4.71
C GLY A 32 16.69 13.59 -4.98
N ALA A 33 17.12 13.47 -6.24
CA ALA A 33 18.52 13.57 -6.64
C ALA A 33 18.92 14.96 -7.15
N GLY A 34 17.95 15.85 -7.39
CA GLY A 34 18.18 17.21 -7.87
C GLY A 34 18.29 18.25 -6.74
N ASP A 35 18.56 19.49 -7.12
CA ASP A 35 18.65 20.65 -6.21
C ASP A 35 17.26 21.27 -5.91
N GLU A 36 16.19 20.57 -6.26
CA GLU A 36 14.82 21.05 -6.08
C GLU A 36 14.52 21.18 -4.58
N PRO A 37 13.96 22.30 -4.10
CA PRO A 37 13.78 22.54 -2.66
C PRO A 37 12.80 21.56 -1.99
N PHE A 38 12.00 20.84 -2.78
CA PHE A 38 11.02 19.88 -2.29
C PHE A 38 11.03 18.60 -3.13
N ALA A 39 11.61 17.53 -2.59
CA ALA A 39 11.52 16.20 -3.18
C ALA A 39 10.07 15.70 -3.17
N LEU A 40 9.63 15.14 -4.30
CA LEU A 40 8.30 14.57 -4.45
C LEU A 40 8.24 13.15 -3.88
N VAL A 41 7.03 12.67 -3.57
CA VAL A 41 6.78 11.30 -3.12
C VAL A 41 6.04 10.53 -4.21
N GLN A 42 6.62 9.43 -4.65
CA GLN A 42 5.98 8.49 -5.57
C GLN A 42 5.10 7.51 -4.79
N LEU A 43 3.79 7.56 -5.02
CA LEU A 43 2.82 6.66 -4.38
C LEU A 43 2.78 5.26 -5.03
N GLY A 44 3.32 5.12 -6.24
CA GLY A 44 3.37 3.87 -6.99
C GLY A 44 2.03 3.42 -7.59
N ARG A 45 2.03 2.25 -8.25
CA ARG A 45 0.80 1.62 -8.76
C ARG A 45 0.15 0.79 -7.66
N CYS A 46 -1.15 0.95 -7.49
CA CYS A 46 -1.95 0.08 -6.63
C CYS A 46 -3.07 -0.59 -7.45
N ASN A 47 -3.59 -1.72 -6.96
CA ASN A 47 -4.74 -2.36 -7.59
C ASN A 47 -6.05 -1.65 -7.18
N VAL A 48 -7.13 -1.89 -7.91
CA VAL A 48 -8.44 -1.24 -7.68
C VAL A 48 -8.93 -1.41 -6.24
N ARG A 49 -8.80 -2.60 -5.65
CA ARG A 49 -9.21 -2.84 -4.25
C ARG A 49 -8.43 -1.99 -3.26
N THR A 50 -7.14 -1.80 -3.49
CA THR A 50 -6.30 -0.91 -2.68
C THR A 50 -6.69 0.55 -2.86
N ALA A 51 -7.02 0.97 -4.08
CA ALA A 51 -7.49 2.33 -4.36
C ALA A 51 -8.83 2.64 -3.69
N GLU A 52 -9.80 1.72 -3.76
CA GLU A 52 -11.09 1.84 -3.07
C GLU A 52 -10.91 1.94 -1.56
N ARG A 53 -10.07 1.08 -0.99
CA ARG A 53 -9.73 1.10 0.42
C ARG A 53 -9.10 2.43 0.83
N LEU A 54 -8.13 2.91 0.07
CA LEU A 54 -7.50 4.21 0.34
C LEU A 54 -8.52 5.35 0.31
N ALA A 55 -9.43 5.34 -0.67
CA ALA A 55 -10.48 6.35 -0.75
C ALA A 55 -11.44 6.31 0.45
N ALA A 56 -11.81 5.12 0.93
CA ALA A 56 -12.63 4.94 2.12
C ALA A 56 -11.94 5.51 3.38
N VAL A 57 -10.66 5.18 3.59
CA VAL A 57 -9.87 5.74 4.71
C VAL A 57 -9.85 7.27 4.65
N LEU A 58 -9.59 7.85 3.47
CA LEU A 58 -9.50 9.31 3.31
C LEU A 58 -10.85 10.02 3.56
N ARG A 59 -11.99 9.34 3.37
CA ARG A 59 -13.32 9.84 3.71
C ARG A 59 -13.70 9.62 5.18
N GLY A 60 -12.86 8.95 5.97
CA GLY A 60 -13.16 8.59 7.36
C GLY A 60 -14.18 7.44 7.47
N GLU A 61 -14.36 6.67 6.41
CA GLU A 61 -15.24 5.50 6.43
C GLU A 61 -14.60 4.39 7.26
N PRO A 62 -15.40 3.61 8.01
CA PRO A 62 -14.89 2.42 8.67
C PRO A 62 -14.39 1.45 7.60
N VAL A 63 -13.11 1.11 7.67
CA VAL A 63 -12.50 0.15 6.77
C VAL A 63 -12.28 -1.14 7.55
N GLU A 64 -12.92 -2.22 7.09
CA GLU A 64 -12.69 -3.55 7.63
C GLU A 64 -11.19 -3.84 7.67
N PRO A 65 -10.64 -4.37 8.78
CA PRO A 65 -9.21 -4.63 8.89
C PRO A 65 -8.72 -5.49 7.71
N ALA A 66 -7.52 -5.19 7.24
CA ALA A 66 -6.93 -5.98 6.16
C ALA A 66 -6.77 -7.43 6.64
N PRO A 67 -7.08 -8.43 5.80
CA PRO A 67 -6.88 -9.83 6.15
C PRO A 67 -5.40 -10.08 6.45
N THR A 68 -5.14 -10.86 7.48
CA THR A 68 -3.80 -11.31 7.85
C THR A 68 -3.16 -12.09 6.70
N LYS A 69 -1.83 -12.12 6.68
CA LYS A 69 -1.06 -12.92 5.71
C LYS A 69 -1.49 -14.40 5.74
N GLU A 70 -1.86 -14.91 6.91
CA GLU A 70 -2.25 -16.29 7.12
C GLU A 70 -3.62 -16.60 6.48
N GLU A 71 -4.59 -15.71 6.65
CA GLU A 71 -5.90 -15.79 5.97
C GLU A 71 -5.75 -15.68 4.46
N LEU A 72 -4.87 -14.79 3.98
CA LEU A 72 -4.58 -14.67 2.55
C LEU A 72 -3.95 -15.95 2.00
N LEU A 73 -3.00 -16.54 2.71
CA LEU A 73 -2.37 -17.81 2.33
C LEU A 73 -3.38 -18.96 2.33
N ALA A 74 -4.26 -19.02 3.33
CA ALA A 74 -5.34 -20.01 3.38
C ALA A 74 -6.27 -19.87 2.16
N ARG A 75 -6.65 -18.63 1.80
CA ARG A 75 -7.49 -18.36 0.63
C ARG A 75 -6.81 -18.73 -0.68
N VAL A 76 -5.52 -18.40 -0.84
CA VAL A 76 -4.72 -18.82 -2.02
C VAL A 76 -4.65 -20.34 -2.12
N ARG A 77 -4.41 -21.05 -1.01
CA ARG A 77 -4.38 -22.52 -0.99
C ARG A 77 -5.73 -23.12 -1.37
N GLN A 78 -6.83 -22.55 -0.89
CA GLN A 78 -8.18 -22.98 -1.24
C GLN A 78 -8.46 -22.82 -2.74
N VAL A 79 -8.27 -21.61 -3.28
CA VAL A 79 -8.48 -21.33 -4.71
C VAL A 79 -7.63 -22.26 -5.59
N ASN A 80 -6.38 -22.51 -5.20
CA ASN A 80 -5.49 -23.43 -5.92
C ASN A 80 -5.89 -24.91 -5.82
N ARG A 81 -6.69 -25.30 -4.82
CA ARG A 81 -7.27 -26.65 -4.73
C ARG A 81 -8.51 -26.77 -5.60
N GLU A 82 -9.38 -25.76 -5.56
CA GLU A 82 -10.62 -25.71 -6.36
C GLU A 82 -10.32 -25.64 -7.87
N GLY A 83 -9.34 -24.83 -8.26
CA GLY A 83 -8.90 -24.72 -9.66
C GLY A 83 -8.14 -25.96 -10.19
N ARG A 84 -7.82 -26.93 -9.32
CA ARG A 84 -7.19 -28.20 -9.69
C ARG A 84 -8.19 -29.33 -9.99
N LEU A 85 -9.49 -29.10 -9.82
CA LEU A 85 -10.51 -30.05 -10.24
C LEU A 85 -10.57 -30.09 -11.78
N PRO A 86 -10.56 -31.27 -12.42
CA PRO A 86 -10.62 -31.37 -13.88
C PRO A 86 -11.92 -30.74 -14.39
N ARG A 87 -11.80 -29.94 -15.46
CA ARG A 87 -12.94 -29.37 -16.20
C ARG A 87 -13.66 -30.43 -16.99
#